data_AF-A0A964KTJ8-F1
#
_entry.id   AF-A0A964KTJ8-F1
#
_cell.length_a   1.000
_cell.length_b   1.000
_cell.length_c   1.000
_cell.angle_alpha   90.00
_cell.angle_beta   90.00
_cell.angle_gamma   90.00
#
_symmetry.space_group_name_H-M   'P 1'
#
loop_
_entity.id
_entity.type
_entity.pdbx_description
1 polymer ?
#
loop_
_entity_poly.entity_id
_entity_poly.type
_entity_poly.pdbx_seq_one_letter_code
_entity_poly.pdbx_strand_id
1 'polypeptide(L)' 'MFSTNGLALAGYNGGSVAQLEATARAAGASGAWVQDASGIYQLLILNGPTFVNDGFGTRFPNGFSTAVALTLVR' A
#
# COMPACT_ATOMS: atom_id res chain seq x y z
N MET A 1 -5.04 -7.03 -12.48
CA MET A 1 -6.04 -6.15 -13.11
C MET A 1 -7.05 -5.72 -12.05
N PHE A 2 -7.59 -4.51 -12.15
CA PHE A 2 -8.66 -4.04 -11.25
C PHE A 2 -10.01 -4.63 -11.64
N SER A 3 -10.84 -4.93 -10.65
CA SER A 3 -12.25 -5.28 -10.81
C SER A 3 -13.08 -4.07 -11.25
N THR A 4 -14.35 -4.31 -11.58
CA THR A 4 -15.33 -3.25 -11.90
C THR A 4 -15.50 -2.23 -10.77
N ASN A 5 -15.24 -2.63 -9.52
CA ASN A 5 -15.32 -1.75 -8.35
C ASN A 5 -14.00 -1.01 -8.06
N GLY A 6 -13.01 -1.08 -8.96
CA GLY A 6 -11.72 -0.39 -8.77
C GLY A 6 -10.80 -1.05 -7.74
N LEU A 7 -11.05 -2.31 -7.37
CA LEU A 7 -10.23 -3.07 -6.42
C LEU A 7 -9.39 -4.13 -7.12
N ALA A 8 -8.15 -4.31 -6.69
CA ALA A 8 -7.29 -5.43 -7.11
C ALA A 8 -6.59 -6.06 -5.91
N LEU A 9 -6.61 -7.39 -5.83
CA LEU A 9 -5.70 -8.14 -4.96
C LEU A 9 -4.34 -8.25 -5.64
N ALA A 10 -3.27 -7.89 -4.95
CA ALA A 10 -1.91 -7.99 -5.46
C ALA A 10 -0.94 -8.49 -4.39
N GLY A 11 0.12 -9.17 -4.85
CA GLY A 11 1.29 -9.48 -4.03
C GLY A 11 2.36 -8.41 -4.23
N TYR A 12 2.97 -7.96 -3.14
CA TYR A 12 4.10 -7.04 -3.15
C TYR A 12 5.32 -7.73 -2.56
N ASN A 13 6.39 -7.86 -3.35
CA ASN A 13 7.58 -8.67 -3.02
C ASN A 13 8.55 -8.02 -2.02
N GLY A 14 8.08 -7.06 -1.23
CA GLY A 14 8.91 -6.35 -0.26
C GLY A 14 9.57 -5.08 -0.82
N GLY A 15 10.12 -4.27 0.09
CA GLY A 15 10.73 -2.97 -0.21
C GLY A 15 10.32 -1.88 0.77
N SER A 16 10.80 -0.66 0.54
CA SER A 16 10.44 0.52 1.33
C SER A 16 9.03 1.01 1.00
N VAL A 17 8.45 1.82 1.89
CA VAL A 17 7.16 2.49 1.63
C VAL A 17 7.22 3.34 0.35
N ALA A 18 8.33 4.04 0.11
CA ALA A 18 8.51 4.83 -1.11
C ALA A 18 8.54 3.95 -2.39
N GLN A 19 9.12 2.74 -2.31
CA GLN A 19 9.07 1.78 -3.42
C GLN A 19 7.65 1.27 -3.65
N LEU A 20 6.91 0.95 -2.57
CA LEU A 20 5.49 0.57 -2.67
C LEU A 20 4.69 1.68 -3.35
N GLU A 21 4.85 2.94 -2.95
CA GLU A 21 4.17 4.08 -3.56
C GLU A 21 4.47 4.20 -5.05
N ALA A 22 5.74 4.05 -5.45
CA ALA A 22 6.15 4.10 -6.84
C ALA A 22 5.54 2.95 -7.67
N THR A 23 5.60 1.72 -7.15
CA THR A 23 5.07 0.54 -7.84
C THR A 23 3.55 0.57 -7.92
N ALA A 24 2.85 0.99 -6.86
CA ALA A 24 1.40 1.09 -6.85
C ALA A 24 0.91 2.19 -7.82
N ARG A 25 1.63 3.33 -7.91
CA ARG A 25 1.37 4.36 -8.93
C ARG A 25 1.57 3.81 -10.35
N ALA A 26 2.66 3.08 -10.59
CA ALA A 26 2.92 2.46 -11.89
C ALA A 26 1.84 1.42 -12.27
N ALA A 27 1.24 0.77 -11.28
CA ALA A 27 0.10 -0.13 -11.46
C ALA A 27 -1.24 0.60 -11.72
N GLY A 28 -1.28 1.93 -11.62
CA GLY A 28 -2.48 2.74 -11.83
C GLY A 28 -3.42 2.79 -10.61
N ALA A 29 -2.90 2.54 -9.42
CA ALA A 29 -3.65 2.68 -8.17
C ALA A 29 -3.68 4.14 -7.69
N SER A 30 -4.70 4.50 -6.91
CA SER A 30 -4.81 5.71 -6.09
C SER A 30 -4.55 5.46 -4.61
N GLY A 31 -4.56 4.18 -4.17
CA GLY A 31 -4.25 3.81 -2.79
C GLY A 31 -3.95 2.32 -2.63
N ALA A 32 -3.47 1.96 -1.44
CA ALA A 32 -3.23 0.59 -1.05
C ALA A 32 -3.66 0.35 0.41
N TRP A 33 -4.42 -0.72 0.63
CA TRP A 33 -4.66 -1.27 1.95
C TRP A 33 -3.67 -2.39 2.22
N VAL A 34 -2.89 -2.24 3.29
CA VAL A 34 -1.85 -3.20 3.69
C VAL A 34 -2.08 -3.59 5.15
N GLN A 35 -2.04 -4.89 5.42
CA GLN A 35 -2.20 -5.39 6.78
C GLN A 35 -0.87 -5.26 7.55
N ASP A 36 -0.91 -4.67 8.74
CA ASP A 36 0.24 -4.64 9.65
C ASP A 36 0.41 -5.96 10.41
N ALA A 37 1.50 -6.09 11.18
CA ALA A 37 1.80 -7.29 11.96
C ALA A 37 0.75 -7.62 13.05
N SER A 38 -0.12 -6.66 13.41
CA SER A 38 -1.23 -6.86 14.35
C SER A 38 -2.52 -7.31 13.65
N GLY A 39 -2.48 -7.51 12.33
CA GLY A 39 -3.65 -7.87 11.54
C GLY A 39 -4.53 -6.69 11.15
N ILE A 40 -4.12 -5.45 11.41
CA ILE A 40 -4.91 -4.25 11.13
C ILE A 40 -4.55 -3.70 9.75
N TYR A 41 -5.57 -3.42 8.94
CA TYR A 41 -5.37 -2.78 7.64
C TYR A 41 -5.08 -1.28 7.80
N GLN A 42 -3.98 -0.86 7.21
CA GLN A 42 -3.53 0.53 7.14
C GLN A 42 -3.71 1.03 5.72
N LEU A 43 -4.25 2.24 5.57
CA LEU A 43 -4.44 2.89 4.28
C LEU A 43 -3.21 3.73 3.92
N LEU A 44 -2.69 3.51 2.73
CA LEU A 44 -1.77 4.42 2.04
C LEU A 44 -2.53 5.13 0.91
N ILE A 45 -2.57 6.45 0.94
CA ILE A 45 -3.15 7.27 -0.14
C ILE A 45 -2.03 7.80 -1.04
N LEU A 46 -2.01 7.39 -2.30
CA LEU A 46 -0.98 7.80 -3.25
C LEU A 46 -1.19 9.25 -3.67
N ASN A 47 -0.11 10.04 -3.65
CA ASN A 47 -0.15 11.51 -3.80
C ASN A 47 -1.02 12.22 -2.74
N GLY A 48 -1.37 11.54 -1.65
CA GLY A 48 -2.09 12.13 -0.53
C GLY A 48 -1.19 13.09 0.27
N PRO A 49 -1.79 13.99 1.07
CA PRO A 49 -1.04 14.81 2.01
C PRO A 49 -0.27 13.94 3.02
N THR A 50 0.92 14.39 3.43
CA THR A 50 1.80 13.65 4.35
C THR A 50 1.09 13.27 5.64
N PHE A 51 0.34 14.20 6.26
CA PHE A 51 -0.36 13.96 7.52
C PHE A 51 -1.36 12.79 7.47
N VAL A 52 -1.88 12.44 6.28
CA VAL A 52 -2.79 11.29 6.12
C VAL A 52 -2.01 9.98 6.12
N ASN A 53 -0.79 9.99 5.58
CA ASN A 53 0.08 8.82 5.45
C ASN A 53 1.07 8.64 6.61
N ASP A 54 1.22 9.62 7.50
CA ASP A 54 2.15 9.55 8.64
C ASP A 54 1.90 8.31 9.52
N GLY A 55 0.62 7.96 9.73
CA GLY A 55 0.23 6.74 10.43
C GLY A 55 0.71 5.47 9.71
N PHE A 56 0.60 5.44 8.38
CA PHE A 56 1.09 4.32 7.57
C PHE A 56 2.61 4.19 7.69
N GLY A 57 3.36 5.27 7.51
CA GLY A 57 4.83 5.27 7.66
C GLY A 57 5.27 4.83 9.06
N THR A 58 4.54 5.23 10.11
CA THR A 58 4.80 4.81 11.49
C THR A 58 4.59 3.31 11.70
N ARG A 59 3.65 2.68 10.98
CA ARG A 59 3.39 1.23 11.06
C ARG A 59 4.34 0.39 10.21
N PHE A 60 4.91 0.98 9.16
CA PHE A 60 5.88 0.32 8.28
C PHE A 60 7.20 1.11 8.22
N PRO A 61 7.86 1.38 9.36
CA PRO A 61 9.03 2.27 9.39
C PRO A 61 10.21 1.70 8.60
N ASN A 62 10.28 0.37 8.47
CA ASN A 62 11.31 -0.35 7.73
C ASN A 62 10.77 -0.94 6.41
N GLY A 63 9.55 -0.58 6.00
CA GLY A 63 8.87 -1.20 4.87
C GLY A 63 8.55 -2.68 5.10
N PHE A 64 8.77 -3.50 4.08
CA PHE A 64 8.32 -4.89 3.98
C PHE A 64 9.50 -5.83 3.70
N SER A 65 9.79 -6.73 4.64
CA SER A 65 10.90 -7.69 4.53
C SER A 65 10.54 -8.99 3.80
N THR A 66 9.25 -9.25 3.60
CA THR A 66 8.73 -10.46 2.95
C THR A 66 7.59 -10.06 2.00
N ALA A 67 7.16 -11.02 1.16
CA ALA A 67 6.03 -10.79 0.29
C ALA A 67 4.75 -10.59 1.11
N VAL A 68 4.03 -9.50 0.83
CA VAL A 68 2.76 -9.18 1.49
C VAL A 68 1.62 -9.13 0.48
N ALA A 69 0.44 -9.61 0.90
CA ALA A 69 -0.78 -9.40 0.15
C ALA A 69 -1.33 -8.00 0.46
N LEU A 70 -1.76 -7.29 -0.57
CA LEU A 70 -2.37 -5.97 -0.44
C LEU A 70 -3.57 -5.82 -1.36
N THR A 71 -4.44 -4.87 -1.01
CA THR A 71 -5.56 -4.47 -1.88
C THR A 71 -5.25 -3.10 -2.46
N LEU A 72 -5.08 -3.04 -3.78
CA LEU A 72 -4.98 -1.77 -4.51
C LEU A 72 -6.37 -1.20 -4.77
N VAL A 73 -6.46 0.12 -4.71
CA VAL A 73 -7.66 0.90 -5.01
C VAL A 73 -7.37 1.82 -6.19
N ARG A 74 -8.34 2.05 -7.07
CA ARG A 74 -8.30 3.00 -8.18
C ARG A 74 -9.25 4.15 -7.93
#